data_AF-A0A3B9WLR0-F1
#
_entry.id   AF-A0A3B9WLR0-F1
#
_cell.length_a   1.000
_cell.length_b   1.000
_cell.length_c   1.000
_cell.angle_alpha   90.00
_cell.angle_beta   90.00
_cell.angle_gamma   90.00
#
_symmetry.space_group_name_H-M   'P 1'
#
loop_
_entity.id
_entity.type
_entity.pdbx_description
1 polymer ?
#
loop_
_entity_poly.entity_id
_entity_poly.type
_entity_poly.pdbx_seq_one_letter_code
_entity_poly.pdbx_strand_id
1 'polypeptide(L)'
;MHGDLTGEGPNNEPESQRVNHSWLQPVMWRYRNESMIPIEEAQATVLAACSPLTPVDSSCKQMTGRVLAQDVVASENVPWFANSAVDGFAVRMNDVQLVPVELRIVDTVAAGAEPKIAVNAGEAIRIMTGAPIPPGADAVVMVEDSELVSPGIVRLTRAARPHEAIRDAGSDIMAGHTVFVAGTVLNAAGAGVLASVNARVVQAYPRA
;
A
#
# COMPACT_ATOMS: atom_id res chain seq x y z
N MET A 1 -79.31 -15.84 15.99
CA MET A 1 -80.54 -16.42 16.56
C MET A 1 -80.22 -17.83 17.00
N HIS A 2 -80.55 -18.14 18.26
CA HIS A 2 -80.59 -19.47 18.90
C HIS A 2 -79.21 -20.12 19.10
N GLY A 3 -78.82 -20.57 20.29
CA GLY A 3 -79.52 -20.65 21.55
C GLY A 3 -78.51 -21.13 22.60
N ASP A 4 -78.61 -20.54 23.77
CA ASP A 4 -77.88 -20.88 24.98
C ASP A 4 -78.81 -21.79 25.80
N LEU A 5 -78.38 -23.00 26.19
CA LEU A 5 -79.11 -23.80 27.17
C LEU A 5 -78.20 -24.80 27.90
N THR A 6 -78.20 -24.62 29.23
CA THR A 6 -78.27 -25.66 30.29
C THR A 6 -77.03 -26.54 30.48
N GLY A 7 -76.59 -26.87 31.68
CA GLY A 7 -77.15 -26.76 33.02
C GLY A 7 -76.53 -27.87 33.89
N GLU A 8 -76.58 -27.66 35.22
CA GLU A 8 -76.41 -28.66 36.29
C GLU A 8 -74.99 -29.26 36.44
N GLY A 9 -74.37 -29.32 37.62
CA GLY A 9 -74.89 -29.64 38.95
C GLY A 9 -73.96 -30.74 39.52
N PRO A 10 -73.59 -30.69 40.80
CA PRO A 10 -72.27 -31.12 41.30
C PRO A 10 -72.24 -32.61 41.68
N ASN A 11 -71.05 -33.22 41.78
CA ASN A 11 -70.71 -34.08 42.91
C ASN A 11 -69.29 -34.66 42.91
N ASN A 12 -68.75 -34.71 44.13
CA ASN A 12 -67.73 -35.61 44.68
C ASN A 12 -66.26 -35.40 44.33
N GLU A 13 -65.58 -34.69 45.23
CA GLU A 13 -64.15 -34.85 45.52
C GLU A 13 -63.82 -36.27 45.99
N PRO A 14 -62.56 -36.69 45.79
CA PRO A 14 -61.73 -36.88 46.96
C PRO A 14 -60.39 -36.13 46.86
N GLU A 15 -60.08 -35.45 47.96
CA GLU A 15 -58.84 -34.75 48.25
C GLU A 15 -57.62 -35.71 48.22
N SER A 16 -56.77 -35.61 47.20
CA SER A 16 -55.35 -35.90 47.37
C SER A 16 -54.50 -35.22 46.28
N GLN A 17 -53.41 -34.62 46.73
CA GLN A 17 -52.31 -34.00 45.97
C GLN A 17 -52.52 -32.53 45.54
N ARG A 18 -52.34 -31.63 46.51
CA ARG A 18 -51.97 -30.23 46.23
C ARG A 18 -50.56 -30.22 45.64
N VAL A 19 -50.46 -30.11 44.31
CA VAL A 19 -49.19 -29.79 43.65
C VAL A 19 -48.99 -28.28 43.79
N ASN A 20 -48.05 -27.91 44.66
CA ASN A 20 -47.67 -26.52 44.91
C ASN A 20 -47.06 -25.91 43.63
N HIS A 21 -47.85 -25.17 42.84
CA HIS A 21 -47.39 -24.42 41.67
C HIS A 21 -46.73 -23.10 42.08
N SER A 22 -45.75 -23.18 42.99
CA SER A 22 -44.92 -22.06 43.44
C SER A 22 -43.74 -21.83 42.49
N TRP A 23 -43.97 -21.74 41.18
CA TRP A 23 -42.88 -21.49 40.20
C TRP A 23 -43.22 -20.50 39.08
N LEU A 24 -44.27 -19.70 39.21
CA LEU A 24 -44.54 -18.58 38.32
C LEU A 24 -44.59 -17.27 39.12
N GLN A 25 -43.47 -16.90 39.74
CA GLN A 25 -43.23 -15.49 40.03
C GLN A 25 -42.81 -14.86 38.71
N PRO A 26 -43.56 -13.91 38.13
CA PRO A 26 -43.06 -13.14 37.00
C PRO A 26 -41.79 -12.46 37.48
N VAL A 27 -40.66 -12.75 36.84
CA VAL A 27 -39.44 -11.98 37.04
C VAL A 27 -39.74 -10.59 36.50
N MET A 28 -40.27 -9.72 37.36
CA MET A 28 -40.44 -8.31 37.08
C MET A 28 -39.04 -7.72 36.96
N TRP A 29 -38.52 -7.68 35.74
CA TRP A 29 -37.36 -6.85 35.43
C TRP A 29 -37.78 -5.40 35.69
N ARG A 30 -37.54 -4.93 36.91
CA ARG A 30 -37.53 -3.50 37.20
C ARG A 30 -36.37 -2.98 36.38
N TYR A 31 -36.66 -2.37 35.22
CA TYR A 31 -35.77 -1.38 34.62
C TYR A 31 -35.52 -0.35 35.71
N ARG A 32 -34.47 -0.53 36.51
CA ARG A 32 -33.88 0.60 37.21
C ARG A 32 -33.51 1.53 36.08
N ASN A 33 -34.09 2.71 36.11
CA ASN A 33 -33.68 3.84 35.29
C ASN A 33 -32.31 4.31 35.82
N GLU A 34 -31.32 3.40 35.83
CA GLU A 34 -29.91 3.75 35.80
C GLU A 34 -29.75 4.41 34.44
N SER A 35 -29.56 5.73 34.47
CA SER A 35 -29.63 6.62 33.32
C SER A 35 -28.89 6.03 32.12
N MET A 36 -29.61 5.74 31.04
CA MET A 36 -28.98 5.42 29.76
C MET A 36 -28.07 6.58 29.40
N ILE A 37 -26.76 6.32 29.37
CA ILE A 37 -25.79 7.28 28.87
C ILE A 37 -25.85 7.30 27.33
N PRO A 38 -25.55 8.44 26.69
CA PRO A 38 -25.38 8.51 25.25
C PRO A 38 -24.38 7.46 24.76
N ILE A 39 -24.57 6.95 23.54
CA ILE A 39 -23.70 5.92 22.96
C ILE A 39 -22.25 6.40 22.88
N GLU A 40 -22.02 7.68 22.63
CA GLU A 40 -20.71 8.31 22.59
C GLU A 40 -20.02 8.27 23.96
N GLU A 41 -20.77 8.47 25.05
CA GLU A 41 -20.26 8.39 26.42
C GLU A 41 -19.93 6.94 26.80
N ALA A 42 -20.77 5.99 26.39
CA ALA A 42 -20.49 4.57 26.56
C ALA A 42 -19.23 4.13 25.80
N GLN A 43 -19.10 4.55 24.53
CA GLN A 43 -17.92 4.27 23.71
C GLN A 43 -16.65 4.87 24.31
N ALA A 44 -16.68 6.14 24.73
CA ALA A 44 -15.55 6.80 25.36
C ALA A 44 -15.12 6.09 26.65
N THR A 45 -16.08 5.67 27.48
CA THR A 45 -15.81 4.93 28.72
C THR A 45 -15.10 3.61 28.45
N VAL A 46 -15.60 2.84 27.47
CA VAL A 46 -14.98 1.55 27.10
C VAL A 46 -13.58 1.77 26.49
N LEU A 47 -13.44 2.69 25.55
CA LEU A 47 -12.15 2.96 24.89
C LEU A 47 -11.10 3.50 25.87
N ALA A 48 -11.50 4.31 26.86
CA ALA A 48 -10.59 4.81 27.90
C ALA A 48 -10.08 3.70 28.84
N ALA A 49 -10.82 2.60 28.99
CA ALA A 49 -10.40 1.44 29.76
C ALA A 49 -9.49 0.48 28.97
N CYS A 50 -9.40 0.64 27.65
CA CYS A 50 -8.54 -0.17 26.79
C CYS A 50 -7.15 0.47 26.63
N SER A 51 -6.11 -0.34 26.78
CA SER A 51 -4.73 0.06 26.44
C SER A 51 -4.25 -0.73 25.22
N PRO A 52 -3.50 -0.12 24.28
CA PRO A 52 -2.85 -0.85 23.20
C PRO A 52 -1.95 -1.95 23.76
N LEU A 53 -1.94 -3.11 23.09
CA LEU A 53 -1.01 -4.19 23.41
C LEU A 53 0.44 -3.77 23.11
N THR A 54 1.40 -4.40 23.79
CA THR A 54 2.83 -4.16 23.51
C THR A 54 3.14 -4.47 22.04
N PRO A 55 3.77 -3.55 21.29
CA PRO A 55 4.20 -3.79 19.92
C PRO A 55 5.14 -4.98 19.79
N VAL A 56 5.08 -5.65 18.63
CA VAL A 56 5.92 -6.79 18.30
C VAL A 56 6.53 -6.62 16.91
N ASP A 57 7.71 -7.21 16.71
CA ASP A 57 8.30 -7.33 15.38
C ASP A 57 7.38 -8.16 14.48
N SER A 58 7.02 -7.58 13.34
CA SER A 58 6.19 -8.21 12.33
C SER A 58 6.86 -8.13 10.97
N SER A 59 6.80 -9.22 10.21
CA SER A 59 7.25 -9.20 8.81
C SER A 59 6.33 -8.29 7.99
N CYS A 60 6.90 -7.47 7.10
CA CYS A 60 6.14 -6.66 6.14
C CYS A 60 5.09 -7.48 5.36
N LYS A 61 5.37 -8.76 5.08
CA LYS A 61 4.46 -9.68 4.40
C LYS A 61 3.16 -9.97 5.16
N GLN A 62 3.16 -9.74 6.47
CA GLN A 62 2.03 -9.99 7.38
C GLN A 62 1.32 -8.70 7.79
N MET A 63 1.74 -7.55 7.25
CA MET A 63 1.24 -6.24 7.70
C MET A 63 -0.11 -5.83 7.09
N THR A 64 -0.61 -6.55 6.08
CA THR A 64 -1.93 -6.28 5.52
C THR A 64 -3.03 -6.41 6.59
N GLY A 65 -3.75 -5.31 6.83
CA GLY A 65 -4.75 -5.17 7.87
C GLY A 65 -4.19 -5.12 9.29
N ARG A 66 -2.92 -4.72 9.47
CA ARG A 66 -2.29 -4.48 10.78
C ARG A 66 -1.96 -3.00 10.97
N VAL A 67 -1.77 -2.60 12.22
CA VAL A 67 -1.48 -1.22 12.62
C VAL A 67 0.01 -1.10 12.94
N LEU A 68 0.69 -0.14 12.30
CA LEU A 68 2.07 0.20 12.63
C LEU A 68 2.17 0.81 14.04
N ALA A 69 3.19 0.41 14.78
CA ALA A 69 3.48 0.97 16.11
C ALA A 69 4.64 1.99 16.09
N GLN A 70 5.28 2.18 14.95
CA GLN A 70 6.37 3.13 14.75
C GLN A 70 6.20 3.85 13.40
N ASP A 71 6.87 4.99 13.27
CA ASP A 71 7.11 5.59 11.97
C ASP A 71 8.03 4.69 11.15
N VAL A 72 7.78 4.64 9.84
CA VAL A 72 8.63 3.98 8.86
C VAL A 72 9.31 5.07 8.05
N VAL A 73 10.61 5.18 8.22
CA VAL A 73 11.47 6.14 7.53
C VAL A 73 12.26 5.40 6.46
N ALA A 74 12.31 5.95 5.24
CA ALA A 74 13.09 5.38 4.16
C ALA A 74 14.59 5.43 4.48
N SER A 75 15.25 4.28 4.42
CA SER A 75 16.70 4.19 4.70
C SER A 75 17.57 4.53 3.49
N GLU A 76 17.00 4.48 2.30
CA GLU A 76 17.66 4.68 1.01
C GLU A 76 16.74 5.45 0.06
N ASN A 77 17.34 6.00 -0.99
CA ASN A 77 16.61 6.63 -2.08
C ASN A 77 15.87 5.55 -2.89
N VAL A 78 14.67 5.88 -3.34
CA VAL A 78 13.89 5.09 -4.30
C VAL A 78 13.59 5.98 -5.51
N PRO A 79 14.09 5.64 -6.72
CA PRO A 79 15.14 4.64 -6.96
C PRO A 79 16.48 5.04 -6.31
N TRP A 80 17.33 4.06 -6.02
CA TRP A 80 18.68 4.22 -5.45
C TRP A 80 19.70 4.91 -6.35
N PHE A 81 19.49 4.90 -7.67
CA PHE A 81 20.31 5.59 -8.68
C PHE A 81 19.43 6.19 -9.77
N ALA A 82 19.99 7.12 -10.56
CA ALA A 82 19.30 7.64 -11.73
C ALA A 82 19.12 6.55 -12.79
N ASN A 83 17.89 6.35 -13.28
CA ASN A 83 17.59 5.31 -14.25
C ASN A 83 16.67 5.77 -15.39
N SER A 84 16.63 4.99 -16.47
CA SER A 84 15.77 5.30 -17.62
C SER A 84 14.29 5.12 -17.28
N ALA A 85 13.47 6.11 -17.63
CA ALA A 85 12.01 6.02 -17.51
C ALA A 85 11.36 5.23 -18.65
N VAL A 86 12.08 5.04 -19.77
CA VAL A 86 11.58 4.44 -21.01
C VAL A 86 12.63 3.52 -21.64
N ASP A 87 12.23 2.72 -22.62
CA ASP A 87 13.16 2.03 -23.52
C ASP A 87 13.62 3.02 -24.61
N GLY A 88 14.90 3.04 -24.93
CA GLY A 88 15.42 4.00 -25.89
C GLY A 88 16.94 4.05 -25.99
N PHE A 89 17.44 5.27 -26.14
CA PHE A 89 18.86 5.58 -26.34
C PHE A 89 19.31 6.66 -25.37
N ALA A 90 20.23 6.29 -24.47
CA ALA A 90 20.94 7.23 -23.63
C ALA A 90 21.92 8.02 -24.49
N VAL A 91 21.81 9.34 -24.44
CA VAL A 91 22.51 10.27 -25.32
C VAL A 91 23.07 11.45 -24.53
N ARG A 92 23.96 12.19 -25.18
CA ARG A 92 24.29 13.56 -24.82
C ARG A 92 23.30 14.49 -25.49
N MET A 93 22.62 15.33 -24.74
CA MET A 93 21.62 16.31 -25.20
C MET A 93 22.20 17.19 -26.30
N ASN A 94 23.48 17.60 -26.17
CA ASN A 94 24.18 18.39 -27.17
C ASN A 94 24.27 17.73 -28.56
N ASP A 95 24.27 16.40 -28.62
CA ASP A 95 24.36 15.66 -29.88
C ASP A 95 22.99 15.52 -30.57
N VAL A 96 21.90 15.86 -29.88
CA VAL A 96 20.52 15.70 -30.36
C VAL A 96 19.72 17.03 -30.39
N GLN A 97 20.39 18.18 -30.35
CA GLN A 97 19.72 19.48 -30.45
C GLN A 97 19.12 19.75 -31.84
N LEU A 98 19.76 19.22 -32.88
CA LEU A 98 19.32 19.33 -34.27
C LEU A 98 19.01 17.92 -34.78
N VAL A 99 17.76 17.70 -35.17
CA VAL A 99 17.27 16.41 -35.65
C VAL A 99 16.71 16.52 -37.07
N PRO A 100 16.75 15.45 -37.89
CA PRO A 100 17.27 14.13 -37.58
C PRO A 100 18.81 14.09 -37.44
N VAL A 101 19.31 13.25 -36.54
CA VAL A 101 20.75 13.03 -36.31
C VAL A 101 21.05 11.54 -36.22
N GLU A 102 22.21 11.12 -36.72
CA GLU A 102 22.68 9.75 -36.61
C GLU A 102 23.78 9.65 -35.56
N LEU A 103 23.63 8.69 -34.64
CA LEU A 103 24.59 8.41 -33.57
C LEU A 103 25.05 6.96 -33.63
N ARG A 104 26.30 6.71 -33.24
CA ARG A 104 26.85 5.37 -33.15
C ARG A 104 26.41 4.69 -31.85
N ILE A 105 25.75 3.55 -31.97
CA ILE A 105 25.39 2.70 -30.83
C ILE A 105 26.66 1.97 -30.37
N VAL A 106 27.09 2.25 -29.13
CA VAL A 106 28.36 1.71 -28.60
C VAL A 106 28.19 0.61 -27.57
N ASP A 107 27.03 0.51 -26.94
CA ASP A 107 26.70 -0.56 -25.98
C ASP A 107 25.18 -0.72 -25.83
N THR A 108 24.77 -1.68 -25.01
CA THR A 108 23.40 -1.85 -24.53
C THR A 108 23.36 -2.10 -23.03
N VAL A 109 22.56 -1.33 -22.29
CA VAL A 109 22.33 -1.52 -20.85
C VAL A 109 20.90 -2.02 -20.61
N ALA A 110 20.79 -3.26 -20.15
CA ALA A 110 19.54 -3.87 -19.75
C ALA A 110 19.17 -3.50 -18.29
N ALA A 111 17.88 -3.67 -17.93
CA ALA A 111 17.44 -3.51 -16.56
C ALA A 111 18.22 -4.46 -15.63
N GLY A 112 18.74 -3.93 -14.52
CA GLY A 112 19.55 -4.69 -13.56
C GLY A 112 21.01 -4.92 -13.97
N ALA A 113 21.45 -4.40 -15.13
CA ALA A 113 22.87 -4.39 -15.51
C ALA A 113 23.52 -3.04 -15.20
N GLU A 114 24.84 -3.03 -15.03
CA GLU A 114 25.64 -1.82 -14.85
C GLU A 114 26.23 -1.34 -16.19
N PRO A 115 26.22 -0.01 -16.46
CA PRO A 115 26.90 0.56 -17.62
C PRO A 115 28.41 0.30 -17.55
N LYS A 116 29.00 -0.22 -18.62
CA LYS A 116 30.44 -0.52 -18.70
C LYS A 116 31.27 0.60 -19.32
N ILE A 117 30.63 1.43 -20.14
CA ILE A 117 31.25 2.53 -20.86
C ILE A 117 30.40 3.79 -20.78
N ALA A 118 31.03 4.93 -21.02
CA ALA A 118 30.37 6.23 -21.08
C ALA A 118 29.82 6.52 -22.49
N VAL A 119 28.82 7.38 -22.58
CA VAL A 119 28.37 7.97 -23.85
C VAL A 119 29.25 9.17 -24.19
N ASN A 120 30.00 9.11 -25.30
CA ASN A 120 30.79 10.24 -25.81
C ASN A 120 30.08 11.00 -26.94
N ALA A 121 30.75 12.02 -27.50
CA ALA A 121 30.23 12.80 -28.62
C ALA A 121 29.88 11.92 -29.83
N GLY A 122 28.68 12.08 -30.38
CA GLY A 122 28.22 11.32 -31.54
C GLY A 122 27.90 9.85 -31.24
N GLU A 123 27.85 9.47 -29.96
CA GLU A 123 27.54 8.11 -29.52
C GLU A 123 26.18 8.06 -28.81
N ALA A 124 25.61 6.86 -28.79
CA ALA A 124 24.43 6.52 -28.03
C ALA A 124 24.61 5.13 -27.40
N ILE A 125 23.97 4.90 -26.26
CA ILE A 125 23.86 3.56 -25.67
C ILE A 125 22.40 3.17 -25.66
N ARG A 126 22.09 2.00 -26.24
CA ARG A 126 20.72 1.46 -26.14
C ARG A 126 20.44 1.15 -24.68
N ILE A 127 19.31 1.61 -24.16
CA ILE A 127 18.98 1.52 -22.74
C ILE A 127 17.55 1.04 -22.56
N MET A 128 17.33 0.17 -21.58
CA MET A 128 16.00 -0.33 -21.22
C MET A 128 15.46 0.41 -20.00
N THR A 129 14.15 0.40 -19.82
CA THR A 129 13.44 0.96 -18.68
C THR A 129 14.00 0.40 -17.37
N GLY A 130 14.30 1.30 -16.42
CA GLY A 130 14.88 0.96 -15.12
C GLY A 130 16.39 0.68 -15.11
N ALA A 131 17.06 0.67 -16.28
CA ALA A 131 18.51 0.55 -16.34
C ALA A 131 19.20 1.84 -15.85
N PRO A 132 20.35 1.74 -15.15
CA PRO A 132 21.11 2.91 -14.71
C PRO A 132 21.54 3.78 -15.89
N ILE A 133 21.48 5.11 -15.72
CA ILE A 133 21.97 6.04 -16.75
C ILE A 133 23.49 5.91 -16.89
N PRO A 134 24.02 5.63 -18.09
CA PRO A 134 25.46 5.54 -18.33
C PRO A 134 26.15 6.88 -18.07
N PRO A 135 27.41 6.87 -17.60
CA PRO A 135 28.21 8.09 -17.49
C PRO A 135 28.25 8.84 -18.83
N GLY A 136 28.21 10.17 -18.78
CA GLY A 136 28.21 11.02 -19.96
C GLY A 136 26.84 11.24 -20.61
N ALA A 137 25.85 10.38 -20.36
CA ALA A 137 24.48 10.64 -20.81
C ALA A 137 23.75 11.61 -19.86
N ASP A 138 22.99 12.53 -20.44
CA ASP A 138 22.18 13.53 -19.72
C ASP A 138 20.72 13.61 -20.24
N ALA A 139 20.35 12.72 -21.17
CA ALA A 139 18.98 12.50 -21.61
C ALA A 139 18.78 11.09 -22.21
N VAL A 140 17.52 10.64 -22.29
CA VAL A 140 17.13 9.43 -23.03
C VAL A 140 16.11 9.81 -24.10
N VAL A 141 16.37 9.44 -25.35
CA VAL A 141 15.40 9.51 -26.44
C VAL A 141 14.69 8.16 -26.55
N MET A 142 13.36 8.15 -26.51
CA MET A 142 12.57 6.93 -26.55
C MET A 142 12.70 6.20 -27.89
N VAL A 143 12.52 4.87 -27.88
CA VAL A 143 12.68 4.03 -29.08
C VAL A 143 11.70 4.42 -30.19
N GLU A 144 10.53 4.95 -29.83
CA GLU A 144 9.50 5.44 -30.76
C GLU A 144 9.97 6.64 -31.58
N ASP A 145 10.92 7.43 -31.06
CA ASP A 145 11.53 8.59 -31.73
C ASP A 145 12.88 8.22 -32.41
N SER A 146 13.02 6.95 -32.81
CA SER A 146 14.26 6.43 -33.38
C SER A 146 14.05 5.47 -34.55
N GLU A 147 15.04 5.40 -35.43
CA GLU A 147 15.10 4.47 -36.55
C GLU A 147 16.49 3.83 -36.62
N LEU A 148 16.56 2.51 -36.73
CA LEU A 148 17.85 1.82 -36.93
C LEU A 148 18.24 1.91 -38.41
N VAL A 149 19.27 2.71 -38.72
CA VAL A 149 19.73 2.93 -40.11
C VAL A 149 20.55 1.75 -40.60
N SER A 150 21.41 1.24 -39.73
CA SER A 150 22.27 0.07 -40.00
C SER A 150 22.67 -0.57 -38.67
N PRO A 151 23.28 -1.78 -38.67
CA PRO A 151 23.81 -2.36 -37.44
C PRO A 151 24.78 -1.40 -36.75
N GLY A 152 24.41 -0.95 -35.55
CA GLY A 152 25.23 -0.04 -34.74
C GLY A 152 25.04 1.45 -35.03
N ILE A 153 24.11 1.87 -35.89
CA ILE A 153 23.79 3.29 -36.12
C ILE A 153 22.29 3.53 -35.92
N VAL A 154 21.95 4.46 -35.02
CA VAL A 154 20.58 4.91 -34.79
C VAL A 154 20.40 6.33 -35.32
N ARG A 155 19.30 6.57 -36.02
CA ARG A 155 18.82 7.92 -36.33
C ARG A 155 17.77 8.32 -35.32
N LEU A 156 17.97 9.44 -34.65
CA LEU A 156 17.01 10.02 -33.73
C LEU A 156 16.23 11.13 -34.45
N THR A 157 14.91 11.08 -34.38
CA THR A 157 14.02 11.97 -35.12
C THR A 157 13.45 13.10 -34.26
N ARG A 158 13.64 13.04 -32.94
CA ARG A 158 13.22 14.06 -31.99
C ARG A 158 14.37 14.52 -31.11
N ALA A 159 14.46 15.84 -30.90
CA ALA A 159 15.39 16.42 -29.94
C ALA A 159 14.99 16.06 -28.50
N ALA A 160 15.98 15.86 -27.64
CA ALA A 160 15.78 15.65 -26.21
C ALA A 160 15.94 16.96 -25.43
N ARG A 161 15.18 17.11 -24.35
CA ARG A 161 15.40 18.13 -23.33
C ARG A 161 16.44 17.64 -22.29
N PRO A 162 17.09 18.56 -21.56
CA PRO A 162 17.93 18.18 -20.43
C PRO A 162 17.16 17.30 -19.44
N HIS A 163 17.79 16.20 -18.99
CA HIS A 163 17.21 15.21 -18.07
C HIS A 163 15.93 14.54 -18.57
N GLU A 164 15.67 14.56 -19.87
CA GLU A 164 14.46 13.94 -20.42
C GLU A 164 14.48 12.42 -20.25
N ALA A 165 13.35 11.88 -19.77
CA ALA A 165 13.14 10.47 -19.51
C ALA A 165 14.18 9.83 -18.58
N ILE A 166 14.78 10.63 -17.69
CA ILE A 166 15.60 10.16 -16.56
C ILE A 166 14.78 10.30 -15.28
N ARG A 167 14.71 9.22 -14.49
CA ARG A 167 14.22 9.27 -13.12
C ARG A 167 15.43 9.41 -12.20
N ASP A 168 15.56 10.55 -11.55
CA ASP A 168 16.67 10.80 -10.63
C ASP A 168 16.59 9.87 -9.41
N ALA A 169 17.75 9.67 -8.77
CA ALA A 169 17.79 8.95 -7.50
C ALA A 169 16.91 9.66 -6.46
N GLY A 170 16.02 8.90 -5.82
CA GLY A 170 15.10 9.42 -4.81
C GLY A 170 13.90 10.19 -5.36
N SER A 171 13.66 10.15 -6.67
CA SER A 171 12.51 10.80 -7.30
C SER A 171 11.14 10.29 -6.83
N ASP A 172 11.07 9.04 -6.33
CA ASP A 172 9.85 8.52 -5.68
C ASP A 172 9.89 8.81 -4.17
N ILE A 173 10.97 8.40 -3.49
CA ILE A 173 11.16 8.55 -2.05
C ILE A 173 12.63 8.87 -1.76
N MET A 174 12.89 9.96 -1.04
CA MET A 174 14.24 10.29 -0.57
C MET A 174 14.55 9.59 0.75
N ALA A 175 15.81 9.21 0.93
CA ALA A 175 16.30 8.72 2.22
C ALA A 175 16.01 9.74 3.33
N GLY A 176 15.53 9.26 4.47
CA GLY A 176 15.12 10.09 5.60
C GLY A 176 13.67 10.58 5.57
N HIS A 177 12.94 10.39 4.48
CA HIS A 177 11.50 10.71 4.45
C HIS A 177 10.68 9.66 5.22
N THR A 178 9.71 10.15 6.00
CA THR A 178 8.69 9.30 6.63
C THR A 178 7.70 8.80 5.58
N VAL A 179 7.70 7.48 5.36
CA VAL A 179 6.84 6.78 4.40
C VAL A 179 5.48 6.48 5.01
N PHE A 180 5.48 6.05 6.28
CA PHE A 180 4.27 5.84 7.08
C PHE A 180 4.51 6.35 8.49
N VAL A 181 3.46 6.91 9.09
CA VAL A 181 3.45 7.27 10.52
C VAL A 181 2.90 6.13 11.37
N ALA A 182 3.30 6.08 12.64
CA ALA A 182 2.72 5.20 13.64
C ALA A 182 1.19 5.36 13.69
N GLY A 183 0.47 4.26 13.93
CA GLY A 183 -1.00 4.22 13.89
C GLY A 183 -1.60 3.99 12.50
N THR A 184 -0.79 4.02 11.43
CA THR A 184 -1.27 3.69 10.08
C THR A 184 -1.72 2.23 10.00
N VAL A 185 -2.95 2.01 9.52
CA VAL A 185 -3.46 0.68 9.13
C VAL A 185 -2.98 0.37 7.70
N LEU A 186 -2.16 -0.65 7.53
CA LEU A 186 -1.61 -0.97 6.21
C LEU A 186 -2.58 -1.85 5.41
N ASN A 187 -2.86 -1.47 4.16
CA ASN A 187 -3.50 -2.35 3.19
C ASN A 187 -2.43 -3.16 2.42
N ALA A 188 -2.84 -3.95 1.43
CA ALA A 188 -1.91 -4.77 0.64
C ALA A 188 -0.87 -3.91 -0.12
N ALA A 189 -1.27 -2.74 -0.62
CA ALA A 189 -0.36 -1.81 -1.28
C ALA A 189 0.67 -1.23 -0.29
N GLY A 190 0.23 -0.84 0.90
CA GLY A 190 1.12 -0.33 1.95
C GLY A 190 2.14 -1.38 2.42
N ALA A 191 1.72 -2.65 2.55
CA ALA A 191 2.65 -3.75 2.80
C ALA A 191 3.68 -3.93 1.65
N GLY A 192 3.26 -3.71 0.40
CA GLY A 192 4.16 -3.66 -0.75
C GLY A 192 5.17 -2.51 -0.68
N VAL A 193 4.72 -1.32 -0.27
CA VAL A 193 5.59 -0.16 -0.07
C VAL A 193 6.66 -0.45 1.00
N LEU A 194 6.29 -1.06 2.14
CA LEU A 194 7.28 -1.48 3.16
C LEU A 194 8.38 -2.35 2.55
N ALA A 195 8.02 -3.32 1.72
CA ALA A 195 8.98 -4.17 1.05
C ALA A 195 9.88 -3.38 0.07
N SER A 196 9.31 -2.41 -0.65
CA SER A 196 10.04 -1.59 -1.63
C SER A 196 11.07 -0.64 -1.01
N VAL A 197 10.83 -0.19 0.23
CA VAL A 197 11.77 0.67 0.99
C VAL A 197 12.66 -0.11 1.95
N ASN A 198 12.75 -1.43 1.73
CA ASN A 198 13.53 -2.38 2.52
C ASN A 198 13.15 -2.45 4.02
N ALA A 199 11.95 -2.00 4.41
CA ALA A 199 11.38 -2.13 5.74
C ALA A 199 10.79 -3.54 5.96
N ARG A 200 11.66 -4.56 5.95
CA ARG A 200 11.25 -5.98 5.95
C ARG A 200 10.62 -6.44 7.27
N VAL A 201 11.04 -5.83 8.37
CA VAL A 201 10.53 -6.03 9.73
C VAL A 201 10.18 -4.67 10.30
N VAL A 202 8.98 -4.55 10.87
CA VAL A 202 8.47 -3.32 11.49
C VAL A 202 7.78 -3.65 12.81
N GLN A 203 7.75 -2.68 13.72
CA GLN A 203 6.94 -2.80 14.93
C GLN A 203 5.46 -2.59 14.61
N ALA A 204 4.63 -3.53 15.04
CA ALA A 204 3.19 -3.50 14.83
C ALA A 204 2.44 -3.86 16.10
N TYR A 205 1.24 -3.30 16.27
CA TYR A 205 0.33 -3.75 17.32
C TYR A 205 -0.18 -5.16 16.98
N PRO A 206 -0.07 -6.13 17.90
CA PRO A 206 -0.57 -7.48 17.68
C PRO A 206 -2.10 -7.48 17.56
N ARG A 207 -2.64 -8.48 16.85
CA ARG A 207 -4.09 -8.75 16.89
C ARG A 207 -4.42 -9.41 18.23
N ALA A 208 -5.49 -8.93 18.87
CA ALA A 208 -6.10 -9.60 20.00
C ALA A 208 -6.77 -10.92 19.59
#